data_AF-A0A7G8XA16-F1
#
_entry.id   AF-A0A7G8XA16-F1
#
_cell.length_a   1.000
_cell.length_b   1.000
_cell.length_c   1.000
_cell.angle_alpha   90.00
_cell.angle_beta   90.00
_cell.angle_gamma   90.00
#
_symmetry.space_group_name_H-M   'P 1'
#
loop_
_entity.id
_entity.type
_entity.pdbx_description
1 polymer ?
#
loop_
_entity_poly.entity_id
_entity_poly.type
_entity_poly.pdbx_seq_one_letter_code
_entity_poly.pdbx_strand_id
1 'polypeptide(L)'
;MKSIGITRKLDVLGRIVIPKELRKTMEIDSGTPIEIFIEDDLIILRKYSPNRACLVTGDILPDNIEYQGGIILSPKGAELLVEQIKILRKSDLLHS
;
A
#
# COMPACT_ATOMS: atom_id res chain seq x y z
N MET A 1 10.64 3.46 12.65
CA MET A 1 11.04 4.60 11.78
C MET A 1 12.55 4.75 11.84
N LYS A 2 13.23 5.02 10.70
CA LYS A 2 14.67 5.30 10.67
C LYS A 2 14.84 6.82 10.53
N SER A 3 15.38 7.48 11.56
CA SER A 3 15.68 8.91 11.47
C SER A 3 16.97 9.11 10.68
N ILE A 4 16.88 9.95 9.65
CA ILE A 4 17.99 10.33 8.76
C ILE A 4 18.53 11.72 9.10
N GLY A 5 17.89 12.45 10.04
CA GLY A 5 18.38 13.73 10.55
C GLY A 5 18.42 14.88 9.52
N ILE A 6 17.70 14.75 8.40
CA ILE A 6 17.69 15.76 7.34
C ILE A 6 16.45 16.63 7.46
N THR A 7 16.64 17.95 7.55
CA THR A 7 15.56 18.95 7.52
C THR A 7 15.60 19.75 6.23
N ARG A 8 14.44 20.02 5.61
CA ARG A 8 14.33 20.89 4.44
C ARG A 8 13.25 21.94 4.65
N LYS A 9 13.55 23.17 4.26
CA LYS A 9 12.55 24.25 4.21
C LYS A 9 11.63 24.04 3.01
N LEU A 10 10.37 24.44 3.17
CA LEU A 10 9.45 24.59 2.05
C LEU A 10 9.94 25.71 1.14
N ASP A 11 9.69 25.56 -0.16
CA ASP A 11 9.88 26.66 -1.08
C ASP A 11 8.71 27.67 -1.02
N VAL A 12 8.78 28.72 -1.84
CA VAL A 12 7.77 29.78 -1.89
C VAL A 12 6.38 29.31 -2.36
N LEU A 13 6.29 28.11 -2.94
CA LEU A 13 5.05 27.50 -3.40
C LEU A 13 4.55 26.40 -2.44
N GLY A 14 5.23 26.19 -1.30
CA GLY A 14 4.87 25.15 -0.35
C GLY A 14 5.31 23.75 -0.75
N ARG A 15 6.26 23.60 -1.69
CA ARG A 15 6.80 22.30 -2.09
C ARG A 15 7.99 21.91 -1.21
N ILE A 16 8.13 20.61 -0.95
CA ILE A 16 9.30 20.03 -0.31
C ILE A 16 10.19 19.33 -1.34
N VAL A 17 11.51 19.46 -1.19
CA VAL A 17 12.49 18.79 -2.05
C VAL A 17 12.97 17.51 -1.38
N ILE A 18 12.87 16.38 -2.08
CA ILE A 18 13.46 15.10 -1.65
C ILE A 18 14.96 15.09 -2.01
N PRO A 19 15.88 14.98 -1.03
CA PRO A 19 17.32 14.86 -1.26
C PRO A 19 17.69 13.81 -2.32
N LYS A 20 18.76 14.08 -3.07
CA LYS A 20 19.19 13.22 -4.19
C LYS A 20 19.56 11.82 -3.72
N GLU A 21 20.15 11.71 -2.54
CA GLU A 21 20.55 10.44 -1.92
C GLU A 21 19.32 9.56 -1.65
N LEU A 22 18.28 10.12 -1.03
CA LEU A 22 17.03 9.38 -0.78
C LEU A 22 16.34 8.94 -2.05
N ARG A 23 16.31 9.83 -3.06
CA ARG A 23 15.74 9.49 -4.38
C ARG A 23 16.45 8.30 -5.01
N LYS A 24 17.78 8.22 -4.93
CA LYS A 24 18.54 7.06 -5.42
C LYS A 24 18.24 5.80 -4.62
N THR A 25 18.25 5.88 -3.29
CA THR A 25 18.03 4.71 -2.42
C THR A 25 16.60 4.16 -2.53
N MET A 26 15.61 5.02 -2.79
CA MET A 26 14.20 4.63 -2.91
C MET A 26 13.75 4.41 -4.37
N GLU A 27 14.65 4.62 -5.34
CA GLU A 27 14.36 4.55 -6.78
C GLU A 27 13.19 5.47 -7.17
N ILE A 28 13.29 6.74 -6.75
CA ILE A 28 12.32 7.80 -7.07
C ILE A 28 12.95 8.72 -8.11
N ASP A 29 12.55 8.51 -9.36
CA ASP A 29 12.99 9.30 -10.49
C ASP A 29 12.06 10.49 -10.76
N SER A 30 12.47 11.35 -11.69
CA SER A 30 11.61 12.46 -12.12
C SER A 30 10.35 11.91 -12.77
N GLY A 31 9.18 12.34 -12.28
CA GLY A 31 7.89 11.88 -12.78
C GLY A 31 7.36 10.60 -12.11
N THR A 32 8.11 9.97 -11.19
CA THR A 32 7.58 8.87 -10.39
C THR A 32 6.36 9.34 -9.58
N PRO A 33 5.19 8.70 -9.72
CA PRO A 33 4.03 9.06 -8.93
C PRO A 33 4.26 8.69 -7.47
N ILE A 34 3.98 9.63 -6.58
CA ILE A 34 4.10 9.47 -5.14
C ILE A 34 2.72 9.64 -4.51
N GLU A 35 2.37 8.70 -3.66
CA GLU A 35 1.15 8.73 -2.86
C GLU A 35 1.45 9.40 -1.52
N ILE A 36 0.52 10.23 -1.07
CA ILE A 36 0.65 11.02 0.15
C ILE A 36 -0.42 10.56 1.13
N PHE A 37 0.01 10.11 2.30
CA PHE A 37 -0.85 9.73 3.41
C PHE A 37 -0.63 10.68 4.58
N ILE A 38 -1.66 10.82 5.41
CA ILE A 38 -1.63 11.57 6.67
C ILE A 38 -1.99 10.59 7.78
N GLU A 39 -1.14 10.53 8.81
CA GLU A 39 -1.35 9.73 10.02
C GLU A 39 -0.97 10.61 11.22
N ASP A 40 -1.96 10.99 12.03
CA ASP A 40 -1.83 11.98 13.11
C ASP A 40 -1.17 13.30 12.63
N ASP A 41 0.03 13.61 13.10
CA ASP A 41 0.84 14.77 12.75
C ASP A 41 1.93 14.46 11.70
N LEU A 42 1.91 13.26 11.13
CA LEU A 42 2.89 12.76 10.18
C LEU A 42 2.37 12.82 8.74
N ILE A 43 3.23 13.28 7.83
CA ILE A 43 3.05 13.12 6.39
C ILE A 43 3.90 11.94 5.93
N ILE A 44 3.26 10.92 5.37
CA ILE A 44 3.91 9.70 4.90
C ILE A 44 3.88 9.67 3.37
N LEU A 45 5.05 9.57 2.75
CA LEU A 45 5.21 9.49 1.29
C LEU A 45 5.54 8.05 0.88
N ARG A 46 4.83 7.51 -0.12
CA ARG A 46 5.08 6.17 -0.68
C ARG A 46 5.11 6.20 -2.20
N LYS A 47 5.87 5.28 -2.82
CA LYS A 47 5.78 5.09 -4.28
C LYS A 47 4.37 4.64 -4.62
N TYR A 48 3.70 5.36 -5.52
CA TYR A 48 2.37 4.96 -5.95
C TYR A 48 2.46 3.66 -6.75
N SER A 49 1.70 2.65 -6.33
CA SER A 49 1.61 1.38 -7.02
C SER A 49 0.13 1.08 -7.33
N PRO A 50 -0.34 1.39 -8.56
CA PRO A 50 -1.75 1.21 -8.91
C PRO A 50 -2.18 -0.26 -8.85
N ASN A 51 -1.23 -1.19 -9.02
CA ASN A 51 -1.47 -2.62 -9.07
C ASN A 51 -1.47 -3.26 -7.68
N ARG A 52 -1.90 -2.56 -6.63
CA ARG A 52 -1.98 -3.14 -5.27
C ARG A 52 -3.37 -3.07 -4.65
N ALA A 53 -4.41 -2.74 -5.40
CA ALA A 53 -5.77 -2.76 -4.84
C ALA A 53 -6.16 -4.20 -4.44
N CYS A 54 -6.73 -4.34 -3.25
CA CYS A 54 -7.29 -5.61 -2.81
C CYS A 54 -8.49 -5.98 -3.69
N LEU A 55 -8.49 -7.20 -4.23
CA LEU A 55 -9.57 -7.71 -5.08
C LEU A 55 -10.94 -7.76 -4.39
N VAL A 56 -10.96 -7.96 -3.06
CA VAL A 56 -12.19 -8.13 -2.27
C VAL A 56 -12.71 -6.82 -1.72
N THR A 57 -11.83 -5.98 -1.14
CA THR A 57 -12.24 -4.76 -0.44
C THR A 57 -12.08 -3.50 -1.29
N GLY A 58 -11.25 -3.55 -2.34
CA GLY A 58 -10.84 -2.37 -3.10
C GLY A 58 -9.78 -1.51 -2.41
N ASP A 59 -9.42 -1.82 -1.16
CA ASP A 59 -8.46 -1.04 -0.39
C ASP A 59 -7.07 -1.15 -1.00
N ILE A 60 -6.35 -0.02 -1.11
CA ILE A 60 -4.93 0.02 -1.45
C ILE A 60 -4.17 0.26 -0.16
N LEU A 61 -3.70 -0.82 0.48
CA LEU A 61 -2.93 -0.75 1.72
C LEU A 61 -1.49 -1.22 1.47
N PRO A 62 -0.52 -0.68 2.22
CA PRO A 62 0.89 -1.08 2.10
C PRO A 62 1.14 -2.55 2.44
N ASP A 63 0.29 -3.14 3.27
CA ASP A 63 0.30 -4.53 3.71
C ASP A 63 -0.56 -5.45 2.84
N ASN A 64 -1.07 -4.96 1.71
CA ASN A 64 -1.68 -5.82 0.70
C ASN A 64 -0.64 -6.81 0.17
N ILE A 65 -1.02 -8.09 0.16
CA ILE A 65 -0.16 -9.20 -0.24
C ILE A 65 -0.58 -9.67 -1.62
N GLU A 66 0.39 -9.87 -2.50
CA GLU A 66 0.19 -10.55 -3.78
C GLU A 66 0.36 -12.07 -3.60
N TYR A 67 -0.66 -12.81 -4.00
CA TYR A 67 -0.73 -14.27 -3.99
C TYR A 67 -0.52 -14.81 -5.41
N GLN A 68 -0.45 -16.15 -5.53
CA GLN A 68 -0.35 -16.82 -6.84
C GLN A 68 -1.47 -16.37 -7.80
N GLY A 69 -1.11 -16.18 -9.07
CA GLY A 69 -2.05 -15.75 -10.11
C GLY A 69 -2.35 -14.26 -10.14
N GLY A 70 -1.57 -13.42 -9.44
CA GLY A 70 -1.76 -11.96 -9.44
C GLY A 70 -2.93 -11.49 -8.56
N ILE A 71 -3.41 -12.34 -7.66
CA ILE A 71 -4.48 -12.00 -6.72
C ILE A 71 -3.87 -11.16 -5.61
N ILE A 72 -4.36 -9.94 -5.43
CA ILE A 72 -3.92 -9.07 -4.34
C ILE A 72 -5.01 -8.98 -3.29
N LEU A 73 -4.68 -9.24 -2.02
CA LEU A 73 -5.62 -9.11 -0.91
C LEU A 73 -5.03 -8.28 0.23
N SER A 74 -5.85 -7.42 0.81
CA SER A 74 -5.60 -6.85 2.13
C SER A 74 -5.76 -7.93 3.20
N PRO A 75 -5.16 -7.78 4.40
CA PRO A 75 -5.34 -8.74 5.48
C PRO A 75 -6.82 -9.02 5.78
N LYS A 76 -7.63 -7.96 5.85
CA LYS A 76 -9.08 -8.04 6.00
C LYS A 76 -9.76 -8.75 4.83
N GLY A 77 -9.36 -8.44 3.59
CA GLY A 77 -9.91 -9.09 2.40
C GLY A 77 -9.60 -10.59 2.35
N ALA A 78 -8.43 -11.00 2.81
CA ALA A 78 -8.04 -12.40 2.92
C ALA A 78 -8.85 -13.16 3.98
N GLU A 79 -9.08 -12.55 5.15
CA GLU A 79 -9.93 -13.12 6.20
C GLU A 79 -11.37 -13.37 5.70
N LEU A 80 -11.97 -12.35 5.09
CA LEU A 80 -13.32 -12.45 4.50
C LEU A 80 -13.41 -13.57 3.46
N LEU A 81 -12.43 -13.65 2.56
CA LEU A 81 -12.41 -14.67 1.50
C LEU A 81 -12.29 -16.09 2.08
N VAL A 82 -11.45 -16.28 3.11
CA VAL A 82 -11.27 -17.58 3.77
C VAL A 82 -12.56 -18.02 4.49
N GLU A 83 -13.24 -17.11 5.17
CA GLU A 83 -14.53 -17.42 5.81
C GLU A 83 -15.57 -17.86 4.79
N GLN A 84 -15.68 -17.13 3.67
CA GLN A 84 -16.67 -17.41 2.64
C GLN A 84 -16.40 -18.75 1.94
N ILE A 85 -15.14 -19.09 1.67
CA ILE A 85 -14.76 -20.41 1.13
C ILE A 85 -15.09 -21.54 2.10
N LYS A 86 -14.88 -21.35 3.42
CA LYS A 86 -15.23 -22.35 4.44
C LYS A 86 -16.74 -22.61 4.49
N ILE A 87 -17.55 -21.56 4.33
CA ILE A 87 -19.02 -21.67 4.29
C ILE A 87 -19.45 -22.48 3.07
N LEU A 88 -18.93 -22.15 1.87
CA LEU A 88 -19.26 -22.85 0.63
C LEU A 88 -18.89 -24.34 0.68
N ARG A 89 -17.71 -24.68 1.22
CA ARG A 89 -17.31 -26.09 1.36
C ARG A 89 -18.22 -26.87 2.31
N LYS A 90 -18.74 -26.24 3.36
CA LYS A 90 -19.71 -26.88 4.26
C LYS A 90 -21.07 -27.09 3.59
N SER A 91 -21.53 -26.18 2.74
CA SER A 91 -22.79 -26.36 2.02
C SER A 91 -22.71 -27.48 0.99
N ASP A 92 -21.59 -27.65 0.31
CA ASP A 92 -21.40 -28.73 -0.68
C ASP A 92 -21.38 -30.12 -0.01
N LEU A 93 -20.81 -30.22 1.20
CA LEU A 93 -20.80 -31.45 2.00
C LEU A 93 -22.17 -31.81 2.61
N LEU A 94 -23.09 -30.86 2.72
CA LEU A 94 -24.44 -31.09 3.24
C LEU A 94 -25.45 -31.48 2.14
N HIS A 95 -25.08 -31.29 0.86
CA HIS A 95 -25.91 -31.64 -0.31
C HIS A 95 -25.35 -32.86 -1.08
N SER A 96 -24.41 -33.60 -0.49
CA SER A 96 -23.86 -34.86 -0.99
C SER A 96 -24.27 -36.00 -0.08
#